data_AF-A0A557SRJ7-F1
#
_entry.id   AF-A0A557SRJ7-F1
#
_cell.length_a   1.000
_cell.length_b   1.000
_cell.length_c   1.000
_cell.angle_alpha   90.00
_cell.angle_beta   90.00
_cell.angle_gamma   90.00
#
_symmetry.space_group_name_H-M   'P 1'
#
loop_
_entity.id
_entity.type
_entity.pdbx_description
1 polymer ?
#
loop_
_entity_poly.entity_id
_entity_poly.type
_entity_poly.pdbx_seq_one_letter_code
_entity_poly.pdbx_strand_id
1 'polypeptide(L)' 'MGNIDKKSIQLTEKEWQVILDSLSNTIFNEEITEEARKNAKDLFLKINKNI' A
#
# COMPACT_ATOMS: atom_id res chain seq x y z
N MET A 1 19.83 -2.40 -20.29
CA MET A 1 19.22 -2.60 -18.96
C MET A 1 17.77 -2.18 -19.10
N GLY A 2 16.84 -3.12 -19.10
CA GLY A 2 15.42 -2.82 -19.37
C GLY A 2 14.88 -1.90 -18.28
N ASN A 3 14.48 -0.69 -18.68
CA ASN A 3 13.71 0.21 -17.81
C ASN A 3 12.50 -0.59 -17.30
N ILE A 4 12.44 -0.81 -15.99
CA ILE A 4 11.19 -1.15 -15.35
C ILE A 4 10.38 0.14 -15.43
N ASP A 5 9.69 0.36 -16.55
CA ASP A 5 8.61 1.33 -16.62
C ASP A 5 7.52 0.83 -15.68
N LYS A 6 7.68 1.15 -14.39
CA LYS A 6 6.61 1.06 -13.41
C LYS A 6 5.56 2.06 -13.88
N LYS A 7 4.64 1.59 -14.72
CA LYS A 7 3.52 2.38 -15.24
C LYS A 7 2.96 3.22 -14.09
N SER A 8 2.99 4.54 -14.25
CA SER A 8 2.42 5.46 -13.27
C SER A 8 0.92 5.20 -13.21
N ILE A 9 0.43 4.69 -12.09
CA ILE A 9 -1.01 4.56 -11.86
C ILE A 9 -1.48 5.92 -11.36
N GLN A 10 -2.39 6.55 -12.11
CA GLN A 10 -3.10 7.73 -11.65
C GLN A 10 -4.38 7.26 -10.97
N LEU A 11 -4.53 7.62 -9.69
CA LEU A 11 -5.70 7.31 -8.88
C LEU A 11 -6.29 8.62 -8.37
N THR A 12 -7.62 8.65 -8.26
CA THR A 12 -8.33 9.69 -7.54
C THR A 12 -8.07 9.60 -6.04
N GLU A 13 -8.32 10.68 -5.30
CA GLU A 13 -8.20 10.72 -3.83
C GLU A 13 -9.04 9.61 -3.16
N LYS A 14 -10.25 9.35 -3.69
CA LYS A 14 -11.12 8.29 -3.20
C LYS A 14 -10.52 6.90 -3.39
N GLU A 15 -9.92 6.63 -4.55
CA GLU A 15 -9.26 5.35 -4.81
C GLU A 15 -8.01 5.16 -3.95
N TRP A 16 -7.26 6.24 -3.70
CA TRP A 16 -6.16 6.23 -2.74
C TRP A 16 -6.63 5.88 -1.33
N GLN A 17 -7.74 6.47 -0.88
CA GLN A 17 -8.31 6.15 0.43
C GLN A 17 -8.71 4.67 0.53
N VAL A 18 -9.32 4.09 -0.52
CA VAL A 18 -9.68 2.66 -0.55
C VAL A 18 -8.44 1.76 -0.38
N ILE A 19 -7.31 2.15 -1.00
CA ILE A 19 -6.05 1.40 -0.85
C ILE A 19 -5.52 1.50 0.59
N LEU A 20 -5.52 2.69 1.18
CA LEU A 20 -5.09 2.90 2.56
C LEU A 20 -5.95 2.09 3.55
N ASP A 21 -7.27 2.10 3.39
CA ASP A 21 -8.19 1.33 4.22
C ASP A 21 -7.92 -0.18 4.10
N SER A 22 -7.68 -0.67 2.89
CA SER A 22 -7.37 -2.08 2.62
C SER A 22 -6.03 -2.50 3.26
N LEU A 23 -5.02 -1.64 3.19
CA LEU A 23 -3.73 -1.86 3.84
C LEU A 23 -3.87 -1.83 5.37
N SER A 24 -4.67 -0.92 5.92
CA SER A 24 -4.97 -0.86 7.35
C SER A 24 -5.61 -2.16 7.83
N ASN A 25 -6.65 -2.64 7.14
CA ASN A 25 -7.29 -3.92 7.46
C ASN A 25 -6.31 -5.09 7.41
N THR A 26 -5.39 -5.08 6.43
CA THR A 26 -4.32 -6.09 6.35
C THR A 26 -3.37 -5.99 7.55
N ILE A 27 -2.94 -4.80 7.94
CA ILE A 27 -2.04 -4.58 9.09
C ILE A 27 -2.66 -5.06 10.41
N PHE A 28 -3.99 -4.98 10.55
CA PHE A 28 -4.69 -5.42 11.77
C PHE A 28 -5.21 -6.86 11.70
N ASN A 29 -5.08 -7.54 10.56
CA ASN A 29 -5.42 -8.95 10.46
C ASN A 29 -4.47 -9.78 11.33
N GLU A 30 -5.00 -10.59 12.25
CA GLU A 30 -4.21 -11.42 13.18
C GLU A 30 -3.70 -12.71 12.53
N GLU A 31 -4.27 -13.12 11.40
CA GLU A 31 -3.99 -14.40 10.72
C GLU A 31 -2.83 -14.30 9.69
N ILE A 32 -2.29 -13.10 9.45
CA ILE A 32 -1.18 -12.92 8.51
C ILE A 32 0.18 -13.03 9.20
N THR A 33 1.20 -13.37 8.41
CA THR A 33 2.58 -13.40 8.90
C THR A 33 3.08 -12.02 9.30
N GLU A 34 4.05 -11.97 10.22
CA GLU A 34 4.70 -10.73 10.62
C GLU A 34 5.35 -10.00 9.44
N GLU A 35 5.93 -10.75 8.49
CA GLU A 35 6.51 -10.20 7.27
C GLU A 35 5.45 -9.51 6.40
N ALA A 36 4.29 -10.15 6.19
CA ALA A 36 3.19 -9.57 5.44
C ALA A 36 2.67 -8.28 6.13
N ARG A 37 2.58 -8.31 7.46
CA ARG A 37 2.18 -7.13 8.27
C ARG A 37 3.17 -5.98 8.11
N LYS A 38 4.47 -6.28 8.18
CA LYS A 38 5.54 -5.29 7.98
C LYS A 38 5.47 -4.69 6.58
N ASN A 39 5.35 -5.52 5.54
CA ASN A 39 5.25 -5.06 4.15
C ASN A 39 4.03 -4.15 3.94
N ALA A 40 2.87 -4.50 4.52
CA ALA A 40 1.66 -3.68 4.45
C ALA A 40 1.84 -2.34 5.17
N LYS A 41 2.48 -2.33 6.35
CA LYS A 41 2.78 -1.11 7.12
C LYS A 41 3.73 -0.18 6.35
N ASP A 42 4.78 -0.73 5.76
CA ASP A 42 5.76 0.05 4.99
C ASP A 42 5.10 0.69 3.75
N LEU A 43 4.24 -0.05 3.05
CA LEU A 43 3.45 0.47 1.93
C LEU A 43 2.45 1.54 2.36
N PHE A 44 1.72 1.33 3.46
CA PHE A 44 0.77 2.29 4.02
C PHE A 44 1.47 3.62 4.32
N LEU A 45 2.59 3.58 5.05
CA LEU A 45 3.35 4.79 5.40
C LEU A 45 3.92 5.49 4.18
N LYS A 46 4.35 4.73 3.16
CA LYS A 46 4.85 5.31 1.92
C LYS A 46 3.73 6.02 1.15
N ILE A 47 2.55 5.43 1.06
CA ILE A 47 1.41 6.01 0.32
C ILE A 47 0.87 7.22 1.08
N ASN A 48 0.61 7.09 2.39
CA ASN A 48 0.04 8.15 3.22
C ASN A 48 0.92 9.42 3.35
N LYS A 49 2.21 9.33 3.03
CA LYS A 49 3.12 10.49 2.98
C LYS A 49 3.15 11.21 1.63
N ASN A 50 2.63 10.58 0.58
CA ASN A 50 2.69 11.05 -0.80
C ASN A 50 1.30 11.43 -1.36
N ILE A 51 0.24 11.26 -0.56
CA ILE A 51 -1.10 11.83 -0.78
C ILE A 51 -1.14 13.12 0.03
#